data_AF-A0A413CU36-F1
#
_entry.id   AF-A0A413CU36-F1
#
_cell.length_a   1.000
_cell.length_b   1.000
_cell.length_c   1.000
_cell.angle_alpha   90.00
_cell.angle_beta   90.00
_cell.angle_gamma   90.00
#
_symmetry.space_group_name_H-M   'P 1'
#
loop_
_entity.id
_entity.type
_entity.pdbx_description
1 polymer ?
#
loop_
_entity_poly.entity_id
_entity_poly.type
_entity_poly.pdbx_seq_one_letter_code
_entity_poly.pdbx_strand_id
1 'polypeptide(L)'
;MSKNEYTRIIKEIETLPTGGITYKKINGKKYAYYQWREDGKQHSKRVKDDELGSLATKIAKRKELQALLKDVDITESMHEFNCVVRTGGDLDRFADLVKDWKKRECYKELENYVYSDIHDRVFILYGLRRTGKTTLIRQLILNMDRETRDKTAFIQVQDNKTMAELNQDLKFLETNGYCYVFIDEVTLLDDFIEGAALFSDVFAASGMKIVLSGTDSLGFLFSESEELYDRCIMSHTTFISYREFENVLGLHGIDDYIRYGGTMSLGGNHYNNHSTIFSTKKSTDEYVDSAIARNIQHSLKNYQYETHFRSLKELYEKNELTSVINRIVEDINHRFTLEVLTRDFSSHDLRVSAKNLRKDRMHPTDILDQVDIVQVNQTLKELLEIRDKQEQSIQITDAHRKEIKEYLDLLDLTVEIENRWMTDFNKKETRTVFSQPGMRYSQAEALIQSLMQDDRFRNLSFNERKRITERILDEVKGRMMEDIVLLETKLSKKNCEVFRLQFAVGEYDMVVFNPEEGNCQIYEIKHSKEMVLQQCRHLLDEQKSKETEFRYGTITGKYVIYRGENAELKEASEPISYLNVEDYLKNL
;
A
#
# COMPACT_ATOMS: atom_id res chain seq x y z
N MET A 1 34.87 0.69 30.65
CA MET A 1 35.24 -0.66 30.19
C MET A 1 34.37 -0.95 28.98
N SER A 2 34.94 -1.40 27.84
CA SER A 2 34.11 -1.69 26.66
C SER A 2 33.25 -2.94 26.86
N LYS A 3 32.08 -3.04 26.18
CA LYS A 3 31.17 -4.20 26.26
C LYS A 3 31.85 -5.54 25.94
N ASN A 4 32.84 -5.51 25.04
CA ASN A 4 33.65 -6.67 24.66
C ASN A 4 34.66 -7.08 25.75
N GLU A 5 35.28 -6.12 26.44
CA GLU A 5 36.15 -6.39 27.59
C GLU A 5 35.35 -6.92 28.78
N TYR A 6 34.18 -6.34 29.04
CA TYR A 6 33.28 -6.77 30.10
C TYR A 6 32.84 -8.24 29.90
N THR A 7 32.43 -8.59 28.69
CA THR A 7 32.02 -9.96 28.33
C THR A 7 33.18 -10.96 28.42
N ARG A 8 34.41 -10.53 28.07
CA ARG A 8 35.62 -11.36 28.25
C ARG A 8 35.91 -11.64 29.72
N ILE A 9 35.82 -10.62 30.57
CA ILE A 9 36.08 -10.75 32.02
C ILE A 9 35.06 -11.69 32.68
N ILE A 10 33.77 -11.62 32.29
CA ILE A 10 32.75 -12.55 32.80
C ILE A 10 33.08 -14.01 32.42
N LYS A 11 33.37 -14.27 31.14
CA LYS A 11 33.74 -15.61 30.69
C LYS A 11 34.98 -16.15 31.41
N GLU A 12 35.96 -15.29 31.67
CA GLU A 12 37.14 -15.68 32.43
C GLU A 12 36.80 -16.04 33.89
N ILE A 13 35.94 -15.25 34.56
CA ILE A 13 35.47 -15.54 35.93
C ILE A 13 34.75 -16.89 36.00
N GLU A 14 33.92 -17.25 35.02
CA GLU A 14 33.21 -18.53 34.98
C GLU A 14 34.15 -19.74 34.95
N THR A 15 35.32 -19.61 34.31
CA THR A 15 36.33 -20.68 34.24
C THR A 15 37.18 -20.85 35.51
N LEU A 16 37.12 -19.90 36.46
CA LEU A 16 37.93 -19.92 37.67
C LEU A 16 37.17 -20.57 38.86
N PRO A 17 37.85 -21.22 39.83
CA PRO A 17 37.20 -21.86 40.98
C PRO A 17 36.53 -20.86 41.94
N THR A 18 35.35 -21.20 42.46
CA THR A 18 34.56 -20.40 43.42
C THR A 18 34.96 -20.66 44.89
N GLY A 19 34.83 -19.68 45.77
CA GLY A 19 35.02 -19.91 47.22
C GLY A 19 36.42 -19.57 47.73
N GLY A 20 36.92 -20.32 48.72
CA GLY A 20 38.12 -19.92 49.47
C GLY A 20 38.89 -21.08 50.10
N ILE A 21 40.12 -20.79 50.55
CA ILE A 21 40.98 -21.74 51.24
C ILE A 21 40.93 -21.45 52.74
N THR A 22 40.66 -22.49 53.52
CA THR A 22 40.65 -22.45 54.98
C THR A 22 41.65 -23.46 55.52
N TYR A 23 42.13 -23.26 56.75
CA TYR A 23 43.11 -24.16 57.36
C TYR A 23 42.52 -24.80 58.61
N LYS A 24 42.70 -26.12 58.73
CA LYS A 24 42.34 -26.87 59.95
C LYS A 24 43.59 -27.47 60.57
N LYS A 25 43.72 -27.36 61.90
CA LYS A 25 44.77 -28.05 62.66
C LYS A 25 44.21 -29.37 63.18
N ILE A 26 44.84 -30.48 62.82
CA ILE A 26 44.47 -31.82 63.30
C ILE A 26 45.76 -32.48 63.81
N ASN A 27 45.77 -32.89 65.09
CA ASN A 27 46.94 -33.47 65.77
C ASN A 27 48.24 -32.65 65.58
N GLY A 28 48.15 -31.33 65.75
CA GLY A 28 49.31 -30.42 65.66
C GLY A 28 49.77 -30.05 64.24
N LYS A 29 49.29 -30.73 63.19
CA LYS A 29 49.62 -30.42 61.78
C LYS A 29 48.53 -29.59 61.12
N LYS A 30 48.92 -28.58 60.32
CA LYS A 30 48.03 -27.64 59.62
C LYS A 30 47.74 -28.17 58.21
N TYR A 31 46.46 -28.30 57.87
CA TYR A 31 46.01 -28.78 56.56
C TYR A 31 45.13 -27.74 55.87
N ALA A 32 45.34 -27.54 54.57
CA ALA A 32 44.54 -26.65 53.74
C ALA A 32 43.30 -27.36 53.19
N TYR A 33 42.17 -26.65 53.22
CA TYR A 33 40.88 -27.09 52.71
C TYR A 33 40.29 -26.03 51.79
N TYR A 34 39.93 -26.42 50.58
CA TYR A 34 39.15 -25.60 49.66
C TYR A 34 37.67 -25.76 49.99
N GLN A 35 36.98 -24.64 50.13
CA GLN A 35 35.56 -24.57 50.47
C GLN A 35 34.81 -23.72 49.46
N TRP A 36 33.71 -24.26 48.93
CA TRP A 36 32.83 -23.55 48.00
C TRP A 36 31.36 -23.85 48.33
N ARG A 37 30.45 -23.07 47.74
CA ARG A 37 29.01 -23.33 47.80
C ARG A 37 28.49 -23.66 46.42
N GLU A 38 27.66 -24.67 46.36
CA GLU A 38 27.01 -25.17 45.14
C GLU A 38 25.59 -25.57 45.54
N ASP A 39 24.58 -25.06 44.82
CA ASP A 39 23.15 -25.28 45.11
C ASP A 39 22.74 -25.04 46.57
N GLY A 40 23.30 -23.99 47.18
CA GLY A 40 23.01 -23.60 48.57
C GLY A 40 23.67 -24.48 49.64
N LYS A 41 24.40 -25.55 49.27
CA LYS A 41 25.13 -26.43 50.19
C LYS A 41 26.62 -26.10 50.19
N GLN A 42 27.24 -26.19 51.37
CA GLN A 42 28.68 -25.92 51.53
C GLN A 42 29.48 -27.21 51.34
N HIS A 43 30.39 -27.21 50.37
CA HIS A 43 31.30 -28.30 50.08
C HIS A 43 32.71 -27.96 50.56
N SER A 44 33.44 -28.96 51.05
CA SER A 44 34.83 -28.79 51.47
C SER A 44 35.70 -29.97 51.06
N LYS A 45 36.86 -29.70 50.48
CA LYS A 45 37.82 -30.71 50.01
C LYS A 45 39.22 -30.39 50.53
N ARG A 46 39.94 -31.40 51.02
CA ARG A 46 41.35 -31.24 51.42
C ARG A 46 42.21 -31.02 50.17
N VAL A 47 43.06 -30.01 50.22
CA VAL A 47 43.98 -29.65 49.12
C VAL A 47 45.36 -30.22 49.44
N LYS A 48 46.02 -30.79 48.43
CA LYS A 48 47.41 -31.26 48.55
C LYS A 48 48.37 -30.08 48.46
N ASP A 49 49.56 -30.19 49.06
CA ASP A 49 50.50 -29.08 49.20
C ASP A 49 51.08 -28.60 47.84
N ASP A 50 51.18 -29.50 46.86
CA ASP A 50 51.59 -29.22 45.48
C ASP A 50 50.54 -28.46 44.66
N GLU A 51 49.25 -28.71 44.92
CA GLU A 51 48.12 -28.05 44.24
C GLU A 51 47.72 -26.71 44.91
N LEU A 52 48.15 -26.48 46.15
CA LEU A 52 47.73 -25.35 46.97
C LEU A 52 48.10 -24.00 46.36
N GLY A 53 49.32 -23.87 45.84
CA GLY A 53 49.81 -22.62 45.23
C GLY A 53 49.00 -22.24 44.00
N SER A 54 48.79 -23.18 43.08
CA SER A 54 48.01 -22.96 41.86
C SER A 54 46.54 -22.62 42.18
N LEU A 55 45.93 -23.29 43.15
CA LEU A 55 44.54 -23.04 43.52
C LEU A 55 44.36 -21.67 44.18
N ALA A 56 45.29 -21.27 45.05
CA ALA A 56 45.28 -19.96 45.69
C ALA A 56 45.37 -18.82 44.67
N THR A 57 46.25 -18.93 43.68
CA THR A 57 46.40 -17.93 42.61
C THR A 57 45.12 -17.80 41.77
N LYS A 58 44.48 -18.93 41.42
CA LYS A 58 43.23 -18.90 40.64
C LYS A 58 42.06 -18.27 41.41
N ILE A 59 41.95 -18.56 42.72
CA ILE A 59 40.92 -17.95 43.59
C ILE A 59 41.19 -16.45 43.78
N ALA A 60 42.45 -16.06 43.96
CA ALA A 60 42.84 -14.65 44.05
C ALA A 60 42.52 -13.89 42.76
N LYS A 61 42.83 -14.49 41.60
CA LYS A 61 42.51 -13.91 40.29
C LYS A 61 41.00 -13.72 40.10
N ARG A 62 40.20 -14.71 40.51
CA ARG A 62 38.73 -14.58 40.47
C ARG A 62 38.23 -13.43 41.32
N LYS A 63 38.76 -13.26 42.53
CA LYS A 63 38.39 -12.15 43.44
C LYS A 63 38.80 -10.79 42.89
N GLU A 64 39.98 -10.70 42.27
CA GLU A 64 40.46 -9.47 41.61
C GLU A 64 39.53 -9.09 40.46
N LEU A 65 39.19 -10.03 39.57
CA LEU A 65 38.26 -9.79 38.46
C LEU A 65 36.84 -9.44 38.96
N GLN A 66 36.37 -10.09 40.03
CA GLN A 66 35.08 -9.76 40.67
C GLN A 66 35.09 -8.37 41.33
N ALA A 67 36.21 -7.92 41.88
CA ALA A 67 36.35 -6.57 42.41
C ALA A 67 36.35 -5.52 41.29
N LEU A 68 37.07 -5.80 40.19
CA LEU A 68 37.05 -4.99 38.96
C LEU A 68 35.64 -4.81 38.39
N LEU A 69 34.77 -5.83 38.47
CA LEU A 69 33.37 -5.73 38.05
C LEU A 69 32.48 -5.00 39.06
N LYS A 70 32.87 -4.93 40.34
CA LYS A 70 32.08 -4.29 41.39
C LYS A 70 32.19 -2.76 41.39
N ASP A 71 33.31 -2.24 40.86
CA ASP A 71 33.58 -0.81 40.66
C ASP A 71 33.19 -0.32 39.24
N VAL A 72 32.71 -1.20 38.37
CA VAL A 72 32.10 -0.81 37.09
C VAL A 72 30.62 -0.58 37.36
N ASP A 73 30.25 0.69 37.49
CA ASP A 73 28.86 1.12 37.48
C ASP A 73 28.30 0.83 36.07
N ILE A 74 27.68 -0.34 35.88
CA ILE A 74 26.87 -0.64 34.70
C ILE A 74 25.50 0.00 34.91
N THR A 75 25.54 1.30 35.08
CA THR A 75 24.46 2.18 34.69
C THR A 75 24.82 2.71 33.31
N GLU A 76 24.93 1.80 32.31
CA GLU A 76 24.36 2.16 31.02
C GLU A 76 22.88 2.36 31.34
N SER A 77 22.51 3.61 31.66
CA SER A 77 21.13 4.02 31.71
C SER A 77 20.56 3.59 30.36
N MET A 78 19.78 2.51 30.32
CA MET A 78 18.93 2.25 29.16
C MET A 78 18.10 3.52 29.03
N HIS A 79 18.45 4.35 28.05
CA HIS A 79 17.70 5.55 27.78
C HIS A 79 16.28 5.09 27.50
N GLU A 80 15.35 5.52 28.34
CA GLU A 80 13.95 5.21 28.18
C GLU A 80 13.44 6.11 27.07
N PHE A 81 13.39 5.56 25.86
CA PHE A 81 12.87 6.26 24.69
C PHE A 81 11.40 6.63 24.92
N ASN A 82 11.02 7.81 24.47
CA ASN A 82 9.64 8.26 24.53
C ASN A 82 8.77 7.54 23.49
N CYS A 83 9.34 7.27 22.32
CA CYS A 83 8.73 6.51 21.23
C CYS A 83 9.15 5.04 21.25
N VAL A 84 8.47 4.20 20.46
CA VAL A 84 8.84 2.78 20.33
C VAL A 84 10.03 2.68 19.36
N VAL A 85 11.23 2.64 19.93
CA VAL A 85 12.50 2.55 19.18
C VAL A 85 13.02 1.10 19.16
N ARG A 86 13.46 0.65 17.99
CA ARG A 86 14.11 -0.65 17.77
C ARG A 86 15.52 -0.45 17.24
N THR A 87 16.49 -1.04 17.91
CA THR A 87 17.92 -1.05 17.52
C THR A 87 18.51 -2.44 17.77
N GLY A 88 19.68 -2.72 17.17
CA GLY A 88 20.40 -3.98 17.37
C GLY A 88 19.56 -5.24 17.13
N GLY A 89 19.58 -6.18 18.07
CA GLY A 89 18.90 -7.47 17.91
C GLY A 89 17.38 -7.40 17.78
N ASP A 90 16.72 -6.36 18.31
CA ASP A 90 15.28 -6.17 18.13
C ASP A 90 14.95 -5.61 16.73
N LEU A 91 15.87 -4.81 16.16
CA LEU A 91 15.80 -4.35 14.77
C LEU A 91 15.96 -5.53 13.80
N ASP A 92 16.90 -6.45 14.07
CA ASP A 92 17.09 -7.66 13.25
C ASP A 92 15.82 -8.52 13.21
N ARG A 93 15.22 -8.81 14.37
CA ARG A 93 13.97 -9.59 14.43
C ARG A 93 12.81 -8.91 13.70
N PHE A 94 12.76 -7.58 13.74
CA PHE A 94 11.76 -6.80 13.02
C PHE A 94 11.93 -6.91 11.50
N ALA A 95 13.18 -6.88 11.02
CA ALA A 95 13.51 -6.98 9.60
C ALA A 95 13.42 -8.42 9.06
N ASP A 96 13.73 -9.44 9.87
CA ASP A 96 13.73 -10.84 9.47
C ASP A 96 12.37 -11.36 8.96
N LEU A 97 11.26 -10.72 9.38
CA LEU A 97 9.90 -11.07 8.97
C LEU A 97 9.66 -11.00 7.45
N VAL A 98 10.46 -10.23 6.72
CA VAL A 98 10.26 -9.97 5.28
C VAL A 98 11.38 -10.57 4.42
N LYS A 99 12.21 -11.44 5.00
CA LYS A 99 13.41 -11.98 4.34
C LYS A 99 13.15 -12.70 3.02
N ASP A 100 12.07 -13.46 2.97
CA ASP A 100 11.70 -14.23 1.78
C ASP A 100 10.70 -13.48 0.89
N TRP A 101 10.38 -12.22 1.21
CA TRP A 101 9.42 -11.42 0.46
C TRP A 101 10.11 -10.72 -0.70
N LYS A 102 9.43 -10.66 -1.83
CA LYS A 102 9.90 -9.92 -2.99
C LYS A 102 9.78 -8.41 -2.78
N LYS A 103 10.63 -7.65 -3.45
CA LYS A 103 10.70 -6.20 -3.33
C LYS A 103 9.80 -5.52 -4.36
N ARG A 104 9.22 -4.42 -3.94
CA ARG A 104 8.46 -3.48 -4.78
C ARG A 104 9.39 -2.71 -5.73
N GLU A 105 8.84 -2.13 -6.79
CA GLU A 105 9.61 -1.37 -7.78
C GLU A 105 10.19 -0.07 -7.17
N CYS A 106 9.40 0.62 -6.35
CA CYS A 106 9.81 1.83 -5.63
C CYS A 106 10.88 1.60 -4.55
N TYR A 107 11.23 0.36 -4.23
CA TYR A 107 12.32 0.03 -3.31
C TYR A 107 13.66 0.69 -3.72
N LYS A 108 13.92 0.77 -5.04
CA LYS A 108 15.17 1.34 -5.55
C LYS A 108 15.34 2.81 -5.21
N GLU A 109 14.27 3.59 -5.21
CA GLU A 109 14.33 5.02 -4.87
C GLU A 109 14.76 5.22 -3.41
N LEU A 110 14.16 4.43 -2.51
CA LEU A 110 14.52 4.40 -1.10
C LEU A 110 15.97 3.96 -0.88
N GLU A 111 16.39 2.87 -1.54
CA GLU A 111 17.76 2.37 -1.45
C GLU A 111 18.78 3.39 -1.96
N ASN A 112 18.51 4.00 -3.11
CA ASN A 112 19.36 5.03 -3.69
C ASN A 112 19.50 6.23 -2.75
N TYR A 113 18.42 6.72 -2.14
CA TYR A 113 18.51 7.82 -1.18
C TYR A 113 19.39 7.48 0.02
N VAL A 114 19.19 6.30 0.62
CA VAL A 114 19.90 5.90 1.84
C VAL A 114 21.40 5.75 1.60
N TYR A 115 21.81 5.24 0.44
CA TYR A 115 23.22 5.06 0.10
C TYR A 115 23.83 6.20 -0.75
N SER A 116 23.06 7.24 -1.07
CA SER A 116 23.57 8.41 -1.81
C SER A 116 24.35 9.39 -0.92
N ASP A 117 25.06 10.31 -1.55
CA ASP A 117 25.70 11.47 -0.90
C ASP A 117 24.71 12.65 -0.70
N ILE A 118 23.40 12.42 -0.80
CA ILE A 118 22.40 13.46 -0.52
C ILE A 118 22.38 13.71 0.98
N HIS A 119 22.85 14.89 1.37
CA HIS A 119 22.73 15.42 2.72
C HIS A 119 21.66 16.52 2.74
N ASP A 120 21.16 16.90 3.91
CA ASP A 120 20.18 17.99 4.10
C ASP A 120 18.75 17.75 3.57
N ARG A 121 18.45 16.58 2.99
CA ARG A 121 17.10 16.19 2.56
C ARG A 121 16.60 14.97 3.30
N VAL A 122 15.29 14.90 3.51
CA VAL A 122 14.59 13.73 4.05
C VAL A 122 13.89 12.93 2.93
N PHE A 123 13.71 11.63 3.12
CA PHE A 123 12.94 10.81 2.19
C PHE A 123 11.59 10.44 2.79
N ILE A 124 10.52 10.61 2.03
CA ILE A 124 9.15 10.42 2.49
C ILE A 124 8.51 9.28 1.71
N LEU A 125 8.13 8.23 2.43
CA LEU A 125 7.31 7.12 1.95
C LEU A 125 5.86 7.36 2.37
N TYR A 126 5.02 7.79 1.45
CA TYR A 126 3.62 8.11 1.73
C TYR A 126 2.66 7.31 0.85
N GLY A 127 1.39 7.42 1.16
CA GLY A 127 0.29 6.78 0.43
C GLY A 127 -0.62 5.97 1.33
N LEU A 128 -1.59 5.29 0.72
CA LEU A 128 -2.68 4.68 1.46
C LEU A 128 -2.26 3.55 2.40
N ARG A 129 -3.16 3.23 3.33
CA ARG A 129 -2.94 2.13 4.26
C ARG A 129 -2.76 0.82 3.49
N ARG A 130 -1.87 -0.04 4.01
CA ARG A 130 -1.58 -1.38 3.47
C ARG A 130 -1.03 -1.36 2.03
N THR A 131 -0.15 -0.40 1.72
CA THR A 131 0.59 -0.33 0.44
C THR A 131 2.05 -0.79 0.57
N GLY A 132 2.48 -1.25 1.76
CA GLY A 132 3.82 -1.84 1.95
C GLY A 132 4.92 -0.86 2.35
N LYS A 133 4.61 0.35 2.84
CA LYS A 133 5.61 1.30 3.37
C LYS A 133 6.54 0.68 4.44
N THR A 134 5.98 0.17 5.53
CA THR A 134 6.77 -0.51 6.58
C THR A 134 7.52 -1.75 6.05
N THR A 135 6.95 -2.44 5.06
CA THR A 135 7.61 -3.58 4.39
C THR A 135 8.87 -3.14 3.65
N LEU A 136 8.81 -2.04 2.89
CA LEU A 136 9.95 -1.47 2.19
C LEU A 136 11.08 -1.10 3.17
N ILE A 137 10.73 -0.46 4.28
CA ILE A 137 11.69 -0.10 5.34
C ILE A 137 12.36 -1.35 5.91
N ARG A 138 11.58 -2.37 6.27
CA ARG A 138 12.12 -3.66 6.77
C ARG A 138 13.05 -4.32 5.77
N GLN A 139 12.67 -4.35 4.49
CA GLN A 139 13.47 -4.94 3.43
C GLN A 139 14.80 -4.21 3.27
N LEU A 140 14.81 -2.88 3.36
CA LEU A 140 16.04 -2.10 3.28
C LEU A 140 16.96 -2.40 4.47
N ILE A 141 16.44 -2.35 5.69
CA ILE A 141 17.19 -2.66 6.91
C ILE A 141 17.82 -4.06 6.83
N LEU A 142 17.06 -5.03 6.31
CA LEU A 142 17.54 -6.40 6.14
C LEU A 142 18.71 -6.51 5.13
N ASN A 143 18.75 -5.65 4.12
CA ASN A 143 19.81 -5.65 3.11
C ASN A 143 21.02 -4.80 3.49
N MET A 144 20.94 -3.99 4.54
CA MET A 144 22.10 -3.27 5.07
C MET A 144 23.17 -4.25 5.53
N ASP A 145 24.43 -3.90 5.25
CA ASP A 145 25.55 -4.58 5.88
C ASP A 145 25.51 -4.38 7.41
N ARG A 146 26.29 -5.19 8.13
CA ARG A 146 26.26 -5.19 9.59
C ARG A 146 26.69 -3.86 10.21
N GLU A 147 27.66 -3.16 9.61
CA GLU A 147 28.15 -1.90 10.14
C GLU A 147 27.10 -0.79 10.00
N THR A 148 26.50 -0.68 8.82
CA THR A 148 25.39 0.24 8.55
C THR A 148 24.20 -0.06 9.47
N ARG A 149 23.85 -1.34 9.63
CA ARG A 149 22.73 -1.77 10.47
C ARG A 149 22.96 -1.52 11.96
N ASP A 150 24.18 -1.69 12.45
CA ASP A 150 24.54 -1.36 13.85
C ASP A 150 24.38 0.14 14.16
N LYS A 151 24.40 1.00 13.12
CA LYS A 151 24.13 2.45 13.20
C LYS A 151 22.70 2.82 12.77
N THR A 152 21.78 1.85 12.72
CA THR A 152 20.39 2.06 12.27
C THR A 152 19.40 1.99 13.43
N ALA A 153 18.40 2.87 13.40
CA ALA A 153 17.26 2.85 14.31
C ALA A 153 15.94 2.90 13.55
N PHE A 154 14.95 2.16 14.05
CA PHE A 154 13.56 2.25 13.61
C PHE A 154 12.70 2.80 14.74
N ILE A 155 11.91 3.83 14.46
CA ILE A 155 11.02 4.49 15.40
C ILE A 155 9.59 4.30 14.90
N GLN A 156 8.71 3.74 15.74
CA GLN A 156 7.28 3.75 15.52
C GLN A 156 6.66 4.87 16.36
N VAL A 157 6.08 5.87 15.71
CA VAL A 157 5.29 6.89 16.37
C VAL A 157 3.92 6.30 16.74
N GLN A 158 3.42 6.69 17.91
CA GLN A 158 2.13 6.28 18.45
C GLN A 158 1.23 7.51 18.61
N ASP A 159 -0.09 7.30 18.53
CA ASP A 159 -1.08 8.32 18.90
C ASP A 159 -0.74 8.84 20.30
N ASN A 160 -0.75 10.16 20.51
CA ASN A 160 -0.40 10.91 21.74
C ASN A 160 1.04 11.40 21.88
N LYS A 161 1.93 11.07 20.94
CA LYS A 161 3.32 11.55 20.97
C LYS A 161 3.45 12.95 20.39
N THR A 162 4.45 13.67 20.87
CA THR A 162 4.77 15.05 20.46
C THR A 162 6.08 15.13 19.69
N MET A 163 6.24 16.15 18.85
CA MET A 163 7.53 16.39 18.18
C MET A 163 8.68 16.58 19.19
N ALA A 164 8.39 17.17 20.35
CA ALA A 164 9.38 17.38 21.40
C ALA A 164 9.94 16.06 21.98
N GLU A 165 9.07 15.07 22.22
CA GLU A 165 9.48 13.73 22.66
C GLU A 165 10.33 13.03 21.59
N LEU A 166 9.88 13.06 20.33
CA LEU A 166 10.63 12.48 19.22
C LEU A 166 12.00 13.15 19.03
N ASN A 167 12.07 14.47 19.18
CA ASN A 167 13.32 15.23 19.11
C ASN A 167 14.34 14.79 20.17
N GLN A 168 13.88 14.48 21.40
CA GLN A 168 14.76 13.98 22.46
C GLN A 168 15.35 12.61 22.07
N ASP A 169 14.51 11.71 21.57
CA ASP A 169 14.93 10.39 21.12
C ASP A 169 15.92 10.49 19.95
N LEU A 170 15.67 11.37 18.98
CA LEU A 170 16.56 11.60 17.84
C LEU A 170 17.92 12.19 18.25
N LYS A 171 17.96 13.16 19.17
CA LYS A 171 19.21 13.70 19.72
C LYS A 171 20.03 12.64 20.45
N PHE A 172 19.35 11.75 21.18
CA PHE A 172 20.02 10.62 21.82
C PHE A 172 20.63 9.68 20.78
N LEU A 173 19.88 9.32 19.73
CA LEU A 173 20.36 8.46 18.65
C LEU A 173 21.57 9.10 17.93
N GLU A 174 21.48 10.38 17.58
CA GLU A 174 22.57 11.14 16.96
C GLU A 174 23.84 11.13 17.83
N THR A 175 23.72 11.46 19.12
CA THR A 175 24.86 11.50 20.06
C THR A 175 25.52 10.12 20.24
N ASN A 176 24.75 9.04 20.07
CA ASN A 176 25.24 7.67 20.15
C ASN A 176 25.70 7.10 18.80
N GLY A 177 25.79 7.93 17.75
CA GLY A 177 26.38 7.57 16.46
C GLY A 177 25.45 6.78 15.53
N TYR A 178 24.14 6.84 15.74
CA TYR A 178 23.17 6.32 14.77
C TYR A 178 23.09 7.27 13.58
N CYS A 179 23.27 6.73 12.38
CA CYS A 179 23.31 7.50 11.14
C CYS A 179 22.07 7.28 10.28
N TYR A 180 21.31 6.21 10.48
CA TYR A 180 20.17 5.85 9.65
C TYR A 180 18.93 5.72 10.53
N VAL A 181 17.93 6.57 10.34
CA VAL A 181 16.73 6.57 11.17
C VAL A 181 15.48 6.52 10.31
N PHE A 182 14.68 5.49 10.55
CA PHE A 182 13.39 5.27 9.91
C PHE A 182 12.28 5.58 10.89
N ILE A 183 11.41 6.54 10.58
CA ILE A 183 10.34 7.02 11.44
C ILE A 183 9.01 6.67 10.79
N ASP A 184 8.30 5.69 11.33
CA ASP A 184 7.04 5.19 10.82
C ASP A 184 5.83 5.79 11.54
N GLU A 185 4.77 6.04 10.77
CA GLU A 185 3.55 6.77 11.15
C GLU A 185 3.84 8.15 11.77
N VAL A 186 4.83 8.88 11.24
CA VAL A 186 5.24 10.20 11.77
C VAL A 186 4.12 11.24 11.73
N THR A 187 3.18 11.08 10.81
CA THR A 187 2.05 11.99 10.64
C THR A 187 1.10 11.95 11.82
N LEU A 188 1.18 10.97 12.72
CA LEU A 188 0.39 10.91 13.97
C LEU A 188 0.76 11.99 14.99
N LEU A 189 1.88 12.70 14.80
CA LEU A 189 2.24 13.85 15.63
C LEU A 189 1.31 15.02 15.31
N ASP A 190 0.69 15.59 16.34
CA ASP A 190 -0.24 16.73 16.18
C ASP A 190 0.46 17.96 15.58
N ASP A 191 1.76 18.14 15.85
CA ASP A 191 2.61 19.23 15.36
C ASP A 191 3.58 18.78 14.24
N PHE A 192 3.21 17.73 13.49
CA PHE A 192 4.06 17.20 12.41
C PHE A 192 4.37 18.26 11.35
N ILE A 193 3.35 18.97 10.85
CA ILE A 193 3.48 19.86 9.69
C ILE A 193 4.45 20.99 10.00
N GLU A 194 4.23 21.71 11.11
CA GLU A 194 5.07 22.84 11.54
C GLU A 194 6.43 22.39 12.08
N GLY A 195 6.50 21.18 12.63
CA GLY A 195 7.72 20.60 13.16
C GLY A 195 8.59 19.91 12.12
N ALA A 196 8.13 19.74 10.88
CA ALA A 196 8.77 18.86 9.90
C ALA A 196 10.19 19.32 9.51
N ALA A 197 10.45 20.64 9.48
CA ALA A 197 11.78 21.20 9.20
C ALA A 197 12.87 20.69 10.16
N LEU A 198 12.49 20.25 11.37
CA LEU A 198 13.42 19.63 12.32
C LEU A 198 14.17 18.45 11.71
N PHE A 199 13.49 17.64 10.90
CA PHE A 199 14.08 16.44 10.32
C PHE A 199 15.16 16.77 9.29
N SER A 200 14.95 17.80 8.46
CA SER A 200 15.92 18.24 7.46
C SER A 200 17.03 19.09 8.07
N ASP A 201 16.66 20.16 8.77
CA ASP A 201 17.55 21.28 9.09
C ASP A 201 18.49 20.96 10.26
N VAL A 202 18.11 19.98 11.09
CA VAL A 202 18.93 19.55 12.23
C VAL A 202 19.56 18.20 11.94
N PHE A 203 18.74 17.16 11.71
CA PHE A 203 19.24 15.79 11.66
C PHE A 203 19.78 15.39 10.28
N ALA A 204 19.08 15.69 9.20
CA ALA A 204 19.61 15.38 7.87
C ALA A 204 20.86 16.23 7.56
N ALA A 205 20.87 17.49 8.02
CA ALA A 205 22.00 18.39 7.88
C ALA A 205 23.23 18.01 8.73
N SER A 206 23.05 17.30 9.84
CA SER A 206 24.16 16.74 10.61
C SER A 206 24.73 15.44 10.02
N GLY A 207 24.16 14.97 8.90
CA GLY A 207 24.61 13.79 8.17
C GLY A 207 23.79 12.53 8.44
N MET A 208 22.69 12.60 9.20
CA MET A 208 21.78 11.47 9.35
C MET A 208 20.95 11.25 8.09
N LYS A 209 20.64 10.00 7.77
CA LYS A 209 19.66 9.61 6.76
C LYS A 209 18.31 9.41 7.44
N ILE A 210 17.40 10.35 7.22
CA ILE A 210 16.05 10.30 7.78
C ILE A 210 15.07 9.81 6.70
N VAL A 211 14.31 8.77 7.04
CA VAL A 211 13.19 8.27 6.23
C VAL A 211 11.92 8.39 7.05
N LEU A 212 10.93 9.10 6.52
CA LEU A 212 9.63 9.31 7.13
C LEU A 212 8.58 8.45 6.41
N SER A 213 7.68 7.82 7.15
CA SER A 213 6.51 7.16 6.56
C SER A 213 5.23 7.43 7.33
N GLY A 214 4.10 7.32 6.63
CA GLY A 214 2.77 7.48 7.21
C GLY A 214 1.66 7.25 6.20
N THR A 215 0.44 7.07 6.70
CA THR A 215 -0.74 6.90 5.84
C THR A 215 -1.48 8.19 5.51
N ASP A 216 -1.20 9.27 6.25
CA ASP A 216 -1.75 10.59 6.00
C ASP A 216 -0.96 11.29 4.88
N SER A 217 -1.46 11.16 3.65
CA SER A 217 -0.78 11.71 2.47
C SER A 217 -0.89 13.23 2.41
N LEU A 218 -1.96 13.83 2.95
CA LEU A 218 -2.14 15.28 2.98
C LEU A 218 -1.15 15.94 3.94
N GLY A 219 -0.93 15.36 5.13
CA GLY A 219 0.03 15.90 6.08
C GLY A 219 1.43 16.04 5.47
N PHE A 220 1.85 15.07 4.65
CA PHE A 220 3.10 15.16 3.91
C PHE A 220 3.08 16.19 2.78
N LEU A 221 1.98 16.30 2.03
CA LEU A 221 1.85 17.31 0.98
C LEU A 221 1.91 18.73 1.54
N PHE A 222 1.22 19.00 2.65
CA PHE A 222 1.29 20.30 3.33
C PHE A 222 2.71 20.56 3.83
N SER A 223 3.34 19.57 4.47
CA SER A 223 4.73 19.69 4.92
C SER A 223 5.70 19.96 3.77
N GLU A 224 5.55 19.29 2.63
CA GLU A 224 6.37 19.51 1.43
C GLU A 224 6.19 20.92 0.84
N SER A 225 4.97 21.44 0.84
CA SER A 225 4.69 22.80 0.36
C SER A 225 5.16 23.92 1.30
N GLU A 226 5.38 23.60 2.58
CA GLU A 226 5.76 24.56 3.62
C GLU A 226 7.16 24.24 4.19
N GLU A 227 7.22 23.54 5.32
CA GLU A 227 8.45 23.34 6.11
C GLU A 227 9.54 22.51 5.40
N LEU A 228 9.17 21.64 4.46
CA LEU A 228 10.06 20.74 3.74
C LEU A 228 10.25 21.11 2.25
N TYR A 229 9.92 22.34 1.86
CA TYR A 229 10.06 22.81 0.46
C TYR A 229 11.51 22.67 -0.06
N ASP A 230 11.70 21.92 -1.14
CA ASP A 230 13.00 21.50 -1.72
C ASP A 230 13.95 20.74 -0.75
N ARG A 231 13.42 20.31 0.40
CA ARG A 231 14.14 19.59 1.47
C ARG A 231 13.68 18.14 1.62
N CYS A 232 12.77 17.66 0.77
CA CYS A 232 12.35 16.27 0.79
C CYS A 232 12.39 15.61 -0.60
N ILE A 233 12.39 14.29 -0.58
CA ILE A 233 12.19 13.42 -1.75
C ILE A 233 10.95 12.59 -1.46
N MET A 234 9.92 12.79 -2.28
CA MET A 234 8.61 12.16 -2.12
C MET A 234 8.54 10.90 -2.97
N SER A 235 8.20 9.76 -2.36
CA SER A 235 7.93 8.49 -3.07
C SER A 235 6.60 7.92 -2.62
N HIS A 236 5.67 7.82 -3.57
CA HIS A 236 4.32 7.35 -3.31
C HIS A 236 4.17 5.85 -3.51
N THR A 237 3.33 5.23 -2.68
CA THR A 237 3.17 3.77 -2.64
C THR A 237 1.78 3.28 -3.05
N THR A 238 0.79 4.16 -3.27
CA THR A 238 -0.61 3.75 -3.47
C THR A 238 -0.83 2.95 -4.75
N PHE A 239 -0.24 3.41 -5.86
CA PHE A 239 -0.34 2.66 -7.10
C PHE A 239 0.53 1.40 -7.03
N ILE A 240 -0.08 0.26 -7.32
CA ILE A 240 0.56 -1.05 -7.42
C ILE A 240 0.13 -1.61 -8.78
N SER A 241 1.03 -1.60 -9.76
CA SER A 241 0.74 -2.08 -11.12
C SER A 241 0.42 -3.57 -11.13
N TYR A 242 -0.23 -4.04 -12.18
CA TYR A 242 -0.46 -5.47 -12.40
C TYR A 242 0.86 -6.26 -12.36
N ARG A 243 1.92 -5.73 -12.99
CA ARG A 243 3.26 -6.34 -12.97
C ARG A 243 3.78 -6.49 -11.55
N GLU A 244 3.66 -5.45 -10.74
CA GLU A 244 4.12 -5.45 -9.36
C GLU A 244 3.27 -6.38 -8.49
N PHE A 245 1.95 -6.38 -8.67
CA PHE A 245 1.02 -7.29 -8.00
C PHE A 245 1.41 -8.75 -8.22
N GLU A 246 1.59 -9.16 -9.48
CA GLU A 246 1.94 -10.53 -9.82
C GLU A 246 3.32 -10.90 -9.29
N ASN A 247 4.30 -10.00 -9.50
CA ASN A 247 5.66 -10.24 -9.06
C ASN A 247 5.75 -10.36 -7.55
N VAL A 248 5.23 -9.39 -6.80
CA VAL A 248 5.44 -9.27 -5.35
C VAL A 248 4.56 -10.23 -4.56
N LEU A 249 3.30 -10.40 -4.97
CA LEU A 249 2.33 -11.21 -4.22
C LEU A 249 2.26 -12.66 -4.69
N GLY A 250 2.74 -12.96 -5.90
CA GLY A 250 2.74 -14.31 -6.47
C GLY A 250 1.36 -14.78 -6.93
N LEU A 251 0.45 -13.85 -7.22
CA LEU A 251 -0.88 -14.11 -7.78
C LEU A 251 -0.87 -13.80 -9.27
N HIS A 252 -1.40 -14.72 -10.07
CA HIS A 252 -1.38 -14.62 -11.52
C HIS A 252 -2.81 -14.48 -12.03
N GLY A 253 -3.04 -13.53 -12.93
CA GLY A 253 -4.31 -13.41 -13.63
C GLY A 253 -4.95 -12.03 -13.47
N ILE A 254 -5.40 -11.47 -14.59
CA ILE A 254 -6.08 -10.17 -14.60
C ILE A 254 -7.35 -10.14 -13.73
N ASP A 255 -8.07 -11.26 -13.65
CA ASP A 255 -9.28 -11.35 -12.83
C ASP A 255 -8.96 -11.31 -11.32
N ASP A 256 -7.82 -11.85 -10.88
CA ASP A 256 -7.41 -11.80 -9.48
C ASP A 256 -6.87 -10.42 -9.12
N TYR A 257 -6.18 -9.75 -10.05
CA TYR A 257 -5.81 -8.35 -9.89
C TYR A 257 -7.05 -7.45 -9.78
N ILE A 258 -8.09 -7.68 -10.57
CA ILE A 258 -9.36 -6.94 -10.46
C ILE A 258 -9.99 -7.09 -9.07
N ARG A 259 -9.91 -8.29 -8.47
CA ARG A 259 -10.51 -8.56 -7.15
C ARG A 259 -9.69 -8.00 -5.99
N TYR A 260 -8.38 -8.11 -6.08
CA TYR A 260 -7.50 -7.96 -4.91
C TYR A 260 -6.40 -6.91 -5.09
N GLY A 261 -6.26 -6.34 -6.29
CA GLY A 261 -5.27 -5.33 -6.62
C GLY A 261 -5.48 -4.01 -5.85
N GLY A 262 -4.42 -3.20 -5.82
CA GLY A 262 -4.42 -1.89 -5.14
C GLY A 262 -4.07 -1.92 -3.66
N THR A 263 -3.92 -3.10 -3.04
CA THR A 263 -3.39 -3.23 -1.67
C THR A 263 -2.40 -4.37 -1.55
N MET A 264 -1.46 -4.22 -0.62
CA MET A 264 -0.54 -5.26 -0.17
C MET A 264 -1.18 -6.02 0.98
N SER A 265 -1.52 -7.29 0.76
CA SER A 265 -1.84 -8.25 1.83
C SER A 265 -0.80 -9.39 1.88
N LEU A 266 -0.81 -10.21 2.93
CA LEU A 266 0.23 -11.23 3.19
C LEU A 266 0.37 -12.19 1.99
N GLY A 267 1.56 -12.26 1.39
CA GLY A 267 1.85 -13.08 0.21
C GLY A 267 1.78 -14.61 0.43
N GLY A 268 1.72 -15.37 -0.68
CA GLY A 268 1.77 -16.84 -0.70
C GLY A 268 0.43 -17.54 -0.41
N ASN A 269 0.48 -18.78 0.09
CA ASN A 269 -0.71 -19.61 0.41
C ASN A 269 -1.63 -19.03 1.51
N HIS A 270 -1.24 -17.91 2.14
CA HIS A 270 -2.01 -17.20 3.16
C HIS A 270 -2.58 -15.88 2.66
N TYR A 271 -2.38 -15.57 1.37
CA TYR A 271 -3.15 -14.54 0.71
C TYR A 271 -4.62 -14.98 0.76
N ASN A 272 -5.49 -14.17 1.38
CA ASN A 272 -6.92 -14.45 1.45
C ASN A 272 -7.39 -15.66 2.30
N ASN A 273 -6.79 -15.95 3.46
CA ASN A 273 -7.48 -16.77 4.47
C ASN A 273 -8.68 -15.99 5.08
N HIS A 274 -9.84 -16.03 4.43
CA HIS A 274 -11.18 -15.64 4.91
C HIS A 274 -11.39 -14.25 5.58
N SER A 275 -10.42 -13.33 5.57
CA SER A 275 -10.54 -12.02 6.23
C SER A 275 -9.77 -10.88 5.53
N THR A 276 -9.93 -10.71 4.22
CA THR A 276 -9.18 -9.67 3.46
C THR A 276 -10.00 -8.46 3.09
N ILE A 277 -9.29 -7.37 2.82
CA ILE A 277 -9.83 -6.01 2.65
C ILE A 277 -10.98 -6.00 1.63
N PHE A 278 -10.74 -6.55 0.44
CA PHE A 278 -11.73 -6.60 -0.64
C PHE A 278 -12.45 -7.95 -0.75
N SER A 279 -12.31 -8.85 0.22
CA SER A 279 -13.03 -10.15 0.19
C SER A 279 -14.51 -10.03 0.50
N THR A 280 -14.89 -9.02 1.27
CA THR A 280 -16.28 -8.75 1.62
C THR A 280 -16.55 -7.27 1.50
N LYS A 281 -17.83 -6.93 1.37
CA LYS A 281 -18.26 -5.54 1.38
C LYS A 281 -17.91 -4.86 2.71
N LYS A 282 -18.22 -5.51 3.84
CA LYS A 282 -17.90 -5.01 5.18
C LYS A 282 -16.42 -4.66 5.36
N SER A 283 -15.51 -5.56 4.98
CA SER A 283 -14.07 -5.30 5.07
C SER A 283 -13.60 -4.19 4.13
N THR A 284 -14.30 -3.98 3.01
CA THR A 284 -14.02 -2.89 2.07
C THR A 284 -14.47 -1.55 2.64
N ASP A 285 -15.64 -1.50 3.28
CA ASP A 285 -16.14 -0.30 3.95
C ASP A 285 -15.26 0.08 5.14
N GLU A 286 -14.82 -0.89 5.94
CA GLU A 286 -13.84 -0.65 7.00
C GLU A 286 -12.51 -0.07 6.46
N TYR A 287 -12.13 -0.45 5.24
CA TYR A 287 -10.97 0.12 4.57
C TYR A 287 -11.23 1.52 4.02
N VAL A 288 -12.34 1.77 3.35
CA VAL A 288 -12.72 3.13 2.89
C VAL A 288 -12.81 4.08 4.07
N ASP A 289 -13.49 3.68 5.14
CA ASP A 289 -13.61 4.47 6.36
C ASP A 289 -12.23 4.76 6.97
N SER A 290 -11.38 3.74 7.14
CA SER A 290 -10.08 3.94 7.80
C SER A 290 -8.98 4.54 6.92
N ALA A 291 -8.95 4.28 5.62
CA ALA A 291 -7.88 4.71 4.71
C ALA A 291 -8.20 5.99 3.93
N ILE A 292 -9.49 6.32 3.77
CA ILE A 292 -9.93 7.52 3.05
C ILE A 292 -10.56 8.50 4.03
N ALA A 293 -11.61 8.09 4.76
CA ALA A 293 -12.42 9.00 5.57
C ALA A 293 -11.71 9.50 6.84
N ARG A 294 -11.17 8.60 7.68
CA ARG A 294 -10.44 8.96 8.91
C ARG A 294 -9.14 9.71 8.64
N ASN A 295 -8.47 9.38 7.54
CA ASN A 295 -7.25 10.08 7.14
C ASN A 295 -7.53 11.57 6.88
N ILE A 296 -8.63 11.93 6.20
CA ILE A 296 -9.04 13.35 6.04
C ILE A 296 -9.14 14.04 7.40
N GLN A 297 -9.81 13.40 8.37
CA GLN A 297 -9.97 13.98 9.69
C GLN A 297 -8.65 14.23 10.38
N HIS A 298 -7.74 13.27 10.30
CA HIS A 298 -6.41 13.37 10.87
C HIS A 298 -5.63 14.53 10.24
N SER A 299 -5.61 14.59 8.90
CA SER A 299 -4.93 15.66 8.16
C SER A 299 -5.46 17.04 8.51
N LEU A 300 -6.79 17.19 8.64
CA LEU A 300 -7.44 18.47 8.89
C LEU A 300 -7.39 18.91 10.35
N LYS A 301 -7.25 17.99 11.30
CA LYS A 301 -7.05 18.36 12.71
C LYS A 301 -5.71 19.05 12.92
N ASN A 302 -4.68 18.59 12.20
CA ASN A 302 -3.30 19.02 12.40
C ASN A 302 -2.88 20.17 11.46
N TYR A 303 -3.78 20.62 10.58
CA TYR A 303 -3.51 21.72 9.66
C TYR A 303 -4.06 23.05 10.21
N GLN A 304 -3.18 24.00 10.51
CA GLN A 304 -3.54 25.30 11.12
C GLN A 304 -4.41 26.19 10.22
N TYR A 305 -4.45 25.96 8.91
CA TYR A 305 -5.36 26.66 8.00
C TYR A 305 -6.67 25.89 7.84
N GLU A 306 -7.55 26.01 8.84
CA GLU A 306 -8.86 25.34 8.97
C GLU A 306 -9.88 25.59 7.81
N THR A 307 -9.48 26.27 6.74
CA THR A 307 -10.37 26.66 5.64
C THR A 307 -10.37 25.68 4.46
N HIS A 308 -9.31 24.87 4.27
CA HIS A 308 -9.24 23.90 3.18
C HIS A 308 -9.98 22.60 3.54
N PHE A 309 -10.71 21.99 2.60
CA PHE A 309 -11.50 20.76 2.82
C PHE A 309 -12.62 20.85 3.90
N ARG A 310 -13.15 22.05 4.16
CA ARG A 310 -14.21 22.25 5.16
C ARG A 310 -15.47 21.44 4.83
N SER A 311 -15.83 21.35 3.55
CA SER A 311 -17.00 20.59 3.11
C SER A 311 -16.79 19.07 3.27
N LEU A 312 -15.58 18.55 3.08
CA LEU A 312 -15.25 17.15 3.40
C LEU A 312 -15.35 16.85 4.90
N LYS A 313 -14.84 17.74 5.75
CA LYS A 313 -14.93 17.60 7.20
C LYS A 313 -16.39 17.52 7.65
N GLU A 314 -17.26 18.37 7.11
CA GLU A 314 -18.69 18.36 7.39
C GLU A 314 -19.32 17.00 7.06
N LEU A 315 -19.06 16.47 5.85
CA LEU A 315 -19.54 15.15 5.42
C LEU A 315 -19.06 14.03 6.33
N TYR A 316 -17.80 14.08 6.75
CA TYR A 316 -17.27 13.08 7.66
C TYR A 316 -17.96 13.15 9.03
N GLU A 317 -18.09 14.34 9.62
CA GLU A 317 -18.67 14.52 10.97
C GLU A 317 -20.13 14.03 11.06
N LYS A 318 -20.83 13.97 9.92
CA LYS A 318 -22.19 13.42 9.80
C LYS A 318 -22.24 11.96 9.34
N ASN A 319 -21.08 11.29 9.23
CA ASN A 319 -20.93 9.94 8.71
C ASN A 319 -21.53 9.78 7.29
N GLU A 320 -21.34 10.78 6.43
CA GLU A 320 -21.87 10.81 5.05
C GLU A 320 -20.78 10.70 3.98
N LEU A 321 -19.51 10.89 4.36
CA LEU A 321 -18.40 10.80 3.42
C LEU A 321 -18.28 9.41 2.79
N THR A 322 -18.36 8.34 3.58
CA THR A 322 -18.32 6.95 3.07
C THR A 322 -19.41 6.69 2.04
N SER A 323 -20.64 7.16 2.32
CA SER A 323 -21.76 7.11 1.37
C SER A 323 -21.42 7.79 0.04
N VAL A 324 -20.83 8.99 0.12
CA VAL A 324 -20.46 9.76 -1.07
C VAL A 324 -19.37 9.07 -1.88
N ILE A 325 -18.33 8.54 -1.24
CA ILE A 325 -17.27 7.77 -1.91
C ILE A 325 -17.85 6.51 -2.57
N ASN A 326 -18.64 5.71 -1.84
CA ASN A 326 -19.26 4.50 -2.38
C ASN A 326 -20.18 4.80 -3.58
N ARG A 327 -20.89 5.94 -3.56
CA ARG A 327 -21.72 6.41 -4.67
C ARG A 327 -20.91 6.81 -5.91
N ILE A 328 -19.73 7.43 -5.75
CA ILE A 328 -18.84 7.75 -6.87
C ILE A 328 -18.22 6.47 -7.48
N VAL A 329 -17.83 5.52 -6.62
CA VAL A 329 -17.29 4.24 -7.07
C VAL A 329 -18.36 3.41 -7.79
N GLU A 330 -19.65 3.51 -7.45
CA GLU A 330 -20.69 2.73 -8.16
C GLU A 330 -20.98 3.26 -9.58
N ASP A 331 -20.93 4.59 -9.79
CA ASP A 331 -21.23 5.19 -11.10
C ASP A 331 -20.26 4.69 -12.17
N ILE A 332 -20.79 4.22 -13.31
CA ILE A 332 -19.99 3.58 -14.39
C ILE A 332 -18.90 4.48 -14.96
N ASN A 333 -19.14 5.79 -15.02
CA ASN A 333 -18.15 6.74 -15.51
C ASN A 333 -17.38 7.39 -14.36
N HIS A 334 -17.66 6.96 -13.12
CA HIS A 334 -17.14 7.54 -11.89
C HIS A 334 -17.25 9.07 -11.91
N ARG A 335 -18.39 9.57 -12.41
CA ARG A 335 -18.57 10.99 -12.67
C ARG A 335 -18.69 11.73 -11.35
N PHE A 336 -17.74 12.63 -11.11
CA PHE A 336 -17.87 13.66 -10.09
C PHE A 336 -18.84 14.73 -10.56
N THR A 337 -20.14 14.43 -10.59
CA THR A 337 -21.20 15.40 -10.85
C THR A 337 -22.14 15.50 -9.66
N LEU A 338 -22.70 16.69 -9.44
CA LEU A 338 -23.73 16.88 -8.41
C LEU A 338 -24.93 15.97 -8.61
N GLU A 339 -25.29 15.70 -9.86
CA GLU A 339 -26.38 14.79 -10.21
C GLU A 339 -26.13 13.37 -9.66
N VAL A 340 -24.91 12.83 -9.85
CA VAL A 340 -24.55 11.50 -9.34
C VAL A 340 -24.65 11.47 -7.82
N LEU A 341 -24.22 12.53 -7.13
CA LEU A 341 -24.21 12.60 -5.67
C LEU A 341 -25.60 12.78 -5.04
N THR A 342 -26.56 13.36 -5.77
CA THR A 342 -27.86 13.79 -5.20
C THR A 342 -29.08 13.04 -5.73
N ARG A 343 -28.98 12.34 -6.86
CA ARG A 343 -30.09 11.53 -7.40
C ARG A 343 -30.40 10.33 -6.50
N ASP A 344 -31.59 9.77 -6.66
CA ASP A 344 -31.95 8.52 -5.98
C ASP A 344 -31.11 7.36 -6.53
N PHE A 345 -30.70 6.46 -5.63
CA PHE A 345 -29.83 5.35 -5.96
C PHE A 345 -30.52 4.39 -6.94
N SER A 346 -29.80 4.03 -8.00
CA SER A 346 -30.21 3.00 -8.94
C SER A 346 -28.96 2.35 -9.52
N SER A 347 -28.84 1.03 -9.35
CA SER A 347 -27.66 0.31 -9.81
C SER A 347 -27.51 0.40 -11.32
N HIS A 348 -26.39 0.94 -11.76
CA HIS A 348 -26.09 1.01 -13.17
C HIS A 348 -25.69 -0.37 -13.72
N ASP A 349 -24.98 -1.16 -12.94
CA ASP A 349 -24.58 -2.53 -13.30
C ASP A 349 -25.81 -3.41 -13.54
N LEU A 350 -26.83 -3.31 -12.68
CA LEU A 350 -28.08 -4.05 -12.86
C LEU A 350 -28.75 -3.72 -14.19
N ARG A 351 -28.86 -2.42 -14.51
CA ARG A 351 -29.51 -1.94 -15.75
C ARG A 351 -28.76 -2.37 -17.01
N VAL A 352 -27.43 -2.29 -16.99
CA VAL A 352 -26.58 -2.72 -18.11
C VAL A 352 -26.69 -4.23 -18.30
N SER A 353 -26.59 -4.97 -17.20
CA SER A 353 -26.68 -6.43 -17.23
C SER A 353 -28.04 -6.91 -17.74
N ALA A 354 -29.14 -6.25 -17.34
CA ALA A 354 -30.49 -6.57 -17.84
C ALA A 354 -30.57 -6.40 -19.36
N LYS A 355 -30.04 -5.28 -19.88
CA LYS A 355 -29.98 -5.02 -21.32
C LYS A 355 -29.13 -6.05 -22.07
N ASN A 356 -28.00 -6.46 -21.49
CA ASN A 356 -27.07 -7.39 -22.14
C ASN A 356 -27.58 -8.83 -22.10
N LEU A 357 -28.17 -9.28 -20.99
CA LEU A 357 -28.79 -10.60 -20.88
C LEU A 357 -29.97 -10.79 -21.84
N ARG A 358 -30.76 -9.73 -22.11
CA ARG A 358 -31.80 -9.77 -23.16
C ARG A 358 -31.23 -9.97 -24.56
N LYS A 359 -30.01 -9.48 -24.80
CA LYS A 359 -29.33 -9.52 -26.10
C LYS A 359 -28.30 -10.66 -26.19
N ASP A 360 -28.23 -11.52 -25.20
CA ASP A 360 -27.34 -12.67 -25.21
C ASP A 360 -27.69 -13.57 -26.40
N ARG A 361 -26.67 -13.94 -27.18
CA ARG A 361 -26.87 -14.69 -28.43
C ARG A 361 -27.16 -16.18 -28.20
N MET A 362 -26.68 -16.72 -27.08
CA MET A 362 -26.75 -18.15 -26.78
C MET A 362 -27.97 -18.46 -25.92
N HIS A 363 -28.17 -17.66 -24.87
CA HIS A 363 -29.17 -17.90 -23.83
C HIS A 363 -29.78 -16.58 -23.34
N PRO A 364 -30.59 -15.91 -24.19
CA PRO A 364 -31.26 -14.66 -23.82
C PRO A 364 -32.22 -14.88 -22.65
N THR A 365 -32.26 -13.92 -21.72
CA THR A 365 -33.16 -13.94 -20.57
C THR A 365 -33.54 -12.52 -20.15
N ASP A 366 -34.76 -12.36 -19.67
CA ASP A 366 -35.35 -11.14 -19.14
C ASP A 366 -35.57 -11.20 -17.61
N ILE A 367 -34.95 -12.17 -16.91
CA ILE A 367 -35.14 -12.35 -15.46
C ILE A 367 -34.90 -11.07 -14.65
N LEU A 368 -33.91 -10.27 -15.03
CA LEU A 368 -33.60 -9.00 -14.33
C LEU A 368 -34.65 -7.91 -14.54
N ASP A 369 -35.58 -8.09 -15.48
CA ASP A 369 -36.77 -7.23 -15.63
C ASP A 369 -37.93 -7.70 -14.75
N GLN A 370 -37.86 -8.95 -14.27
CA GLN A 370 -38.89 -9.58 -13.48
C GLN A 370 -38.61 -9.54 -11.98
N VAL A 371 -37.37 -9.34 -11.54
CA VAL A 371 -37.04 -9.17 -10.11
C VAL A 371 -37.71 -7.93 -9.51
N ASP A 372 -37.86 -7.88 -8.20
CA ASP A 372 -38.25 -6.65 -7.51
C ASP A 372 -37.08 -5.66 -7.53
N ILE A 373 -37.00 -4.86 -8.60
CA ILE A 373 -35.94 -3.87 -8.81
C ILE A 373 -35.89 -2.86 -7.65
N VAL A 374 -37.02 -2.55 -7.02
CA VAL A 374 -37.07 -1.60 -5.90
C VAL A 374 -36.41 -2.24 -4.68
N GLN A 375 -36.78 -3.47 -4.35
CA GLN A 375 -36.17 -4.21 -3.24
C GLN A 375 -34.67 -4.44 -3.48
N VAL A 376 -34.28 -4.89 -4.67
CA VAL A 376 -32.87 -5.14 -5.02
C VAL A 376 -32.03 -3.86 -4.91
N ASN A 377 -32.53 -2.72 -5.40
CA ASN A 377 -31.81 -1.46 -5.24
C ASN A 377 -31.77 -1.00 -3.78
N GLN A 378 -32.83 -1.19 -2.99
CA GLN A 378 -32.83 -0.82 -1.58
C GLN A 378 -31.85 -1.66 -0.76
N THR A 379 -31.86 -2.98 -0.94
CA THR A 379 -30.89 -3.88 -0.30
C THR A 379 -29.47 -3.57 -0.73
N LEU A 380 -29.24 -3.27 -2.02
CA LEU A 380 -27.92 -2.89 -2.49
C LEU A 380 -27.49 -1.54 -1.89
N LYS A 381 -28.38 -0.54 -1.83
CA LYS A 381 -28.12 0.76 -1.22
C LYS A 381 -27.65 0.62 0.23
N GLU A 382 -28.33 -0.25 0.99
CA GLU A 382 -27.97 -0.58 2.38
C GLU A 382 -26.61 -1.28 2.46
N LEU A 383 -26.35 -2.28 1.60
CA LEU A 383 -25.06 -2.96 1.54
C LEU A 383 -23.91 -2.03 1.14
N LEU A 384 -24.19 -1.02 0.31
CA LEU A 384 -23.20 -0.03 -0.12
C LEU A 384 -23.07 1.16 0.83
N GLU A 385 -23.86 1.21 1.91
CA GLU A 385 -23.95 2.36 2.82
C GLU A 385 -24.20 3.69 2.09
N ILE A 386 -24.94 3.65 0.98
CA ILE A 386 -25.27 4.84 0.18
C ILE A 386 -26.52 5.49 0.75
N ARG A 387 -26.50 6.81 0.91
CA ARG A 387 -27.65 7.61 1.35
C ARG A 387 -28.23 8.42 0.21
N ASP A 388 -29.54 8.32 0.03
CA ASP A 388 -30.29 9.20 -0.86
C ASP A 388 -30.47 10.59 -0.24
N LYS A 389 -30.86 11.57 -1.08
CA LYS A 389 -31.02 12.96 -0.65
C LYS A 389 -31.92 13.14 0.57
N GLN A 390 -32.94 12.31 0.73
CA GLN A 390 -33.87 12.36 1.87
C GLN A 390 -33.27 11.79 3.16
N GLU A 391 -32.23 10.97 3.05
CA GLU A 391 -31.50 10.32 4.15
C GLU A 391 -30.25 11.10 4.54
N GLN A 392 -29.83 12.05 3.70
CA GLN A 392 -28.70 12.95 3.95
C GLN A 392 -29.11 14.07 4.92
N SER A 393 -28.26 14.30 5.91
CA SER A 393 -28.35 15.42 6.85
C SER A 393 -27.66 16.67 6.33
N ILE A 394 -26.74 16.54 5.36
CA ILE A 394 -26.06 17.65 4.69
C ILE A 394 -26.56 17.78 3.26
N GLN A 395 -26.81 19.01 2.83
CA GLN A 395 -27.04 19.29 1.43
C GLN A 395 -25.71 19.27 0.67
N ILE A 396 -25.51 18.24 -0.15
CA ILE A 396 -24.33 18.15 -1.02
C ILE A 396 -24.33 19.32 -2.03
N THR A 397 -23.19 20.03 -2.09
CA THR A 397 -22.95 21.20 -2.95
C THR A 397 -21.74 20.99 -3.85
N ASP A 398 -21.54 21.89 -4.83
CA ASP A 398 -20.38 21.82 -5.72
C ASP A 398 -19.03 21.94 -4.99
N ALA A 399 -19.01 22.59 -3.82
CA ALA A 399 -17.82 22.65 -2.98
C ALA A 399 -17.42 21.26 -2.49
N HIS A 400 -18.37 20.50 -1.93
CA HIS A 400 -18.18 19.10 -1.55
C HIS A 400 -17.60 18.28 -2.71
N ARG A 401 -18.25 18.36 -3.88
CA ARG A 401 -17.83 17.62 -5.07
C ARG A 401 -16.38 17.90 -5.47
N LYS A 402 -15.98 19.18 -5.49
CA LYS A 402 -14.62 19.59 -5.84
C LYS A 402 -13.61 19.09 -4.82
N GLU A 403 -13.90 19.29 -3.54
CA GLU A 403 -13.03 18.87 -2.45
C GLU A 403 -12.84 17.34 -2.40
N ILE A 404 -13.91 16.55 -2.60
CA ILE A 404 -13.79 15.08 -2.67
C ILE A 404 -12.88 14.66 -3.82
N LYS A 405 -13.08 15.24 -5.01
CA LYS A 405 -12.28 14.92 -6.17
C LYS A 405 -10.81 15.27 -5.94
N GLU A 406 -10.56 16.49 -5.48
CA GLU A 406 -9.23 16.98 -5.17
C GLU A 406 -8.54 16.06 -4.16
N TYR A 407 -9.23 15.66 -3.10
CA TYR A 407 -8.67 14.74 -2.12
C TYR A 407 -8.31 13.36 -2.72
N LEU A 408 -9.21 12.76 -3.51
CA LEU A 408 -8.93 11.47 -4.14
C LEU A 408 -7.78 11.54 -5.16
N ASP A 409 -7.66 12.66 -5.88
CA ASP A 409 -6.54 12.90 -6.78
C ASP A 409 -5.21 13.03 -5.98
N LEU A 410 -5.21 13.74 -4.84
CA LEU A 410 -4.03 13.86 -3.97
C LEU A 410 -3.59 12.53 -3.33
N LEU A 411 -4.49 11.56 -3.24
CA LEU A 411 -4.19 10.19 -2.78
C LEU A 411 -3.68 9.27 -3.90
N ASP A 412 -3.54 9.77 -5.14
CA ASP A 412 -3.44 9.00 -6.39
C ASP A 412 -4.45 7.83 -6.46
N LEU A 413 -5.64 8.03 -5.89
CA LEU A 413 -6.74 7.07 -5.99
C LEU A 413 -7.46 7.17 -7.31
N THR A 414 -7.45 8.34 -7.93
CA THR A 414 -8.18 8.64 -9.16
C THR A 414 -7.26 9.20 -10.24
N VAL A 415 -7.48 8.76 -11.47
CA VAL A 415 -6.81 9.29 -12.66
C VAL A 415 -7.86 9.63 -13.71
N GLU A 416 -7.76 10.81 -14.29
CA GLU A 416 -8.64 11.21 -15.39
C GLU A 416 -8.12 10.70 -16.74
N ILE A 417 -8.98 10.00 -17.46
CA ILE A 417 -8.76 9.61 -18.86
C ILE A 417 -9.67 10.46 -19.74
N GLU A 418 -9.11 11.12 -20.75
CA GLU A 418 -9.90 11.95 -21.65
C GLU A 418 -10.78 11.10 -22.58
N ASN A 419 -12.00 11.54 -22.80
CA ASN A 419 -12.87 11.09 -23.89
C ASN A 419 -12.84 12.18 -24.97
N ARG A 420 -12.13 11.92 -26.07
CA ARG A 420 -12.06 12.84 -27.20
C ARG A 420 -13.12 12.48 -28.23
N TRP A 421 -13.74 13.48 -28.83
CA TRP A 421 -14.77 13.30 -29.83
C TRP A 421 -14.28 13.76 -31.20
N MET A 422 -14.52 12.95 -32.23
CA MET A 422 -14.23 13.35 -33.61
C MET A 422 -15.24 14.37 -34.17
N THR A 423 -16.42 14.47 -33.55
CA THR A 423 -17.50 15.37 -33.99
C THR A 423 -17.56 16.69 -33.22
N ASP A 424 -17.00 16.75 -32.02
CA ASP A 424 -16.99 17.96 -31.18
C ASP A 424 -15.69 18.05 -30.38
N PHE A 425 -14.77 18.83 -30.92
CA PHE A 425 -13.41 18.95 -30.39
C PHE A 425 -13.31 19.79 -29.12
N ASN A 426 -14.33 20.61 -28.83
CA ASN A 426 -14.34 21.46 -27.65
C ASN A 426 -14.97 20.75 -26.45
N LYS A 427 -15.58 19.58 -26.67
CA LYS A 427 -16.17 18.76 -25.62
C LYS A 427 -15.08 18.18 -24.72
N LYS A 428 -14.90 18.77 -23.55
CA LYS A 428 -14.05 18.26 -22.48
C LYS A 428 -14.86 17.30 -21.63
N GLU A 429 -14.73 16.00 -21.92
CA GLU A 429 -15.33 14.94 -21.12
C GLU A 429 -14.21 14.01 -20.65
N THR A 430 -14.18 13.71 -19.36
CA THR A 430 -13.21 12.80 -18.75
C THR A 430 -13.94 11.64 -18.10
N ARG A 431 -13.28 10.49 -18.09
CA ARG A 431 -13.66 9.32 -17.30
C ARG A 431 -12.67 9.22 -16.15
N THR A 432 -13.16 9.16 -14.92
CA THR A 432 -12.29 8.89 -13.77
C THR A 432 -12.05 7.39 -13.69
N VAL A 433 -10.79 6.97 -13.51
CA VAL A 433 -10.41 5.59 -13.23
C VAL A 433 -9.85 5.51 -11.82
N PHE A 434 -10.26 4.49 -11.05
CA PHE A 434 -9.72 4.23 -9.72
C PHE A 434 -8.48 3.32 -9.78
N SER A 435 -7.42 3.67 -9.05
CA SER A 435 -6.18 2.88 -8.97
C SER A 435 -6.30 1.62 -8.12
N GLN A 436 -7.39 1.47 -7.35
CA GLN A 436 -7.69 0.30 -6.53
C GLN A 436 -8.90 -0.47 -7.06
N PRO A 437 -8.71 -1.43 -7.99
CA PRO A 437 -9.82 -2.12 -8.63
C PRO A 437 -10.69 -2.92 -7.64
N GLY A 438 -10.11 -3.48 -6.57
CA GLY A 438 -10.84 -4.28 -5.60
C GLY A 438 -12.03 -3.55 -4.94
N MET A 439 -11.94 -2.22 -4.76
CA MET A 439 -13.06 -1.41 -4.26
C MET A 439 -14.29 -1.54 -5.16
N ARG A 440 -14.11 -1.40 -6.48
CA ARG A 440 -15.21 -1.49 -7.45
C ARG A 440 -15.74 -2.90 -7.62
N TYR A 441 -14.87 -3.90 -7.57
CA TYR A 441 -15.28 -5.30 -7.64
C TYR A 441 -16.16 -5.70 -6.44
N SER A 442 -15.83 -5.23 -5.23
CA SER A 442 -16.64 -5.49 -4.03
C SER A 442 -18.10 -5.03 -4.16
N GLN A 443 -18.35 -3.93 -4.89
CA GLN A 443 -19.70 -3.42 -5.13
C GLN A 443 -20.47 -4.27 -6.12
N ALA A 444 -19.79 -4.85 -7.11
CA ALA A 444 -20.38 -5.82 -8.03
C ALA A 444 -20.80 -7.09 -7.28
N GLU A 445 -19.98 -7.56 -6.33
CA GLU A 445 -20.36 -8.67 -5.46
C GLU A 445 -21.55 -8.34 -4.55
N ALA A 446 -21.61 -7.11 -4.01
CA ALA A 446 -22.77 -6.65 -3.25
C ALA A 446 -24.06 -6.65 -4.10
N LEU A 447 -23.99 -6.31 -5.39
CA LEU A 447 -25.12 -6.46 -6.31
C LEU A 447 -25.55 -7.91 -6.45
N ILE A 448 -24.60 -8.85 -6.59
CA ILE A 448 -24.93 -10.29 -6.62
C ILE A 448 -25.59 -10.73 -5.31
N GLN A 449 -25.09 -10.28 -4.16
CA GLN A 449 -25.69 -10.59 -2.86
C GLN A 449 -27.10 -10.04 -2.74
N SER A 450 -27.35 -8.84 -3.24
CA SER A 450 -28.70 -8.25 -3.28
C SER A 450 -29.63 -9.06 -4.19
N LEU A 451 -29.20 -9.41 -5.40
CA LEU A 451 -29.98 -10.25 -6.33
C LEU A 451 -30.30 -11.63 -5.76
N MET A 452 -29.36 -12.22 -5.02
CA MET A 452 -29.56 -13.50 -4.35
C MET A 452 -30.56 -13.43 -3.19
N GLN A 453 -31.03 -12.24 -2.81
CA GLN A 453 -32.10 -12.05 -1.83
C GLN A 453 -33.50 -11.96 -2.44
N ASP A 454 -33.60 -11.66 -3.74
CA ASP A 454 -34.88 -11.58 -4.45
C ASP A 454 -35.52 -12.97 -4.64
N ASP A 455 -36.82 -13.07 -4.35
CA ASP A 455 -37.55 -14.34 -4.38
C ASP A 455 -37.65 -14.94 -5.78
N ARG A 456 -37.83 -14.11 -6.83
CA ARG A 456 -37.93 -14.59 -8.21
C ARG A 456 -36.59 -15.10 -8.70
N PHE A 457 -35.52 -14.40 -8.39
CA PHE A 457 -34.15 -14.81 -8.72
C PHE A 457 -33.77 -16.10 -7.98
N ARG A 458 -34.14 -16.24 -6.70
CA ARG A 458 -33.92 -17.46 -5.90
C ARG A 458 -34.62 -18.70 -6.45
N ASN A 459 -35.78 -18.52 -7.08
CA ASN A 459 -36.57 -19.61 -7.66
C ASN A 459 -35.96 -20.18 -8.96
N LEU A 460 -34.96 -19.53 -9.55
CA LEU A 460 -34.20 -20.09 -10.67
C LEU A 460 -33.39 -21.31 -10.26
N SER A 461 -33.09 -22.18 -11.24
CA SER A 461 -32.18 -23.29 -11.03
C SER A 461 -30.79 -22.79 -10.60
N PHE A 462 -30.04 -23.63 -9.86
CA PHE A 462 -28.67 -23.30 -9.45
C PHE A 462 -27.78 -22.93 -10.64
N ASN A 463 -27.89 -23.68 -11.74
CA ASN A 463 -27.10 -23.45 -12.95
C ASN A 463 -27.46 -22.12 -13.63
N GLU A 464 -28.75 -21.76 -13.69
CA GLU A 464 -29.16 -20.48 -14.24
C GLU A 464 -28.70 -19.31 -13.38
N ARG A 465 -28.87 -19.39 -12.06
CA ARG A 465 -28.36 -18.38 -11.14
C ARG A 465 -26.87 -18.18 -11.33
N LYS A 466 -26.10 -19.27 -11.29
CA LYS A 466 -24.64 -19.24 -11.48
C LYS A 466 -24.28 -18.56 -12.80
N ARG A 467 -24.87 -18.98 -13.92
CA ARG A 467 -24.64 -18.38 -15.25
C ARG A 467 -24.91 -16.88 -15.26
N ILE A 468 -26.05 -16.45 -14.72
CA ILE A 468 -26.43 -15.02 -14.71
C ILE A 468 -25.47 -14.23 -13.84
N THR A 469 -25.14 -14.73 -12.65
CA THR A 469 -24.20 -14.05 -11.74
C THR A 469 -22.80 -13.94 -12.34
N GLU A 470 -22.30 -15.00 -12.98
CA GLU A 470 -21.01 -14.99 -13.69
C GLU A 470 -21.03 -13.99 -14.85
N ARG A 471 -22.13 -13.94 -15.61
CA ARG A 471 -22.28 -12.99 -16.71
C ARG A 471 -22.25 -11.53 -16.25
N ILE A 472 -22.97 -11.20 -15.16
CA ILE A 472 -22.95 -9.85 -14.56
C ILE A 472 -21.53 -9.49 -14.13
N LEU A 473 -20.85 -10.39 -13.42
CA LEU A 473 -19.50 -10.15 -12.93
C LEU A 473 -18.50 -9.99 -14.08
N ASP A 474 -18.57 -10.80 -15.13
CA ASP A 474 -17.67 -10.69 -16.28
C ASP A 474 -17.89 -9.40 -17.08
N GLU A 475 -19.12 -8.90 -17.17
CA GLU A 475 -19.39 -7.59 -17.77
C GLU A 475 -18.79 -6.43 -16.96
N VAL A 476 -18.83 -6.50 -15.62
CA VAL A 476 -18.18 -5.52 -14.75
C VAL A 476 -16.65 -5.62 -14.87
N LYS A 477 -16.10 -6.83 -14.76
CA LYS A 477 -14.65 -7.08 -14.93
C LYS A 477 -14.14 -6.59 -16.28
N GLY A 478 -14.93 -6.71 -17.34
CA GLY A 478 -14.53 -6.21 -18.65
C GLY A 478 -14.36 -4.70 -18.71
N ARG A 479 -15.26 -3.93 -18.07
CA ARG A 479 -15.10 -2.47 -17.92
C ARG A 479 -13.90 -2.13 -17.05
N MET A 480 -13.71 -2.85 -15.94
CA MET A 480 -12.59 -2.63 -15.04
C MET A 480 -11.25 -2.97 -15.71
N MET A 481 -11.20 -3.99 -16.57
CA MET A 481 -10.02 -4.34 -17.35
C MET A 481 -9.66 -3.23 -18.35
N GLU A 482 -10.65 -2.64 -19.01
CA GLU A 482 -10.46 -1.44 -19.86
C GLU A 482 -9.85 -0.29 -19.06
N ASP A 483 -10.42 0.00 -17.88
CA ASP A 483 -9.94 1.04 -16.99
C ASP A 483 -8.49 0.80 -16.53
N ILE A 484 -8.15 -0.44 -16.14
CA ILE A 484 -6.78 -0.83 -15.75
C ILE A 484 -5.81 -0.62 -16.91
N VAL A 485 -6.13 -1.10 -18.11
CA VAL A 485 -5.27 -0.96 -19.29
C VAL A 485 -5.03 0.51 -19.63
N LEU A 486 -6.08 1.35 -19.59
CA LEU A 486 -5.97 2.79 -19.80
C LEU A 486 -5.09 3.47 -18.75
N LEU A 487 -5.32 3.15 -17.47
CA LEU A 487 -4.57 3.68 -16.33
C LEU A 487 -3.08 3.36 -16.45
N GLU A 488 -2.72 2.08 -16.55
CA GLU A 488 -1.32 1.66 -16.54
C GLU A 488 -0.59 2.13 -17.81
N THR A 489 -1.27 2.14 -18.96
CA THR A 489 -0.68 2.68 -20.20
C THR A 489 -0.39 4.18 -20.09
N LYS A 490 -1.31 4.94 -19.48
CA LYS A 490 -1.11 6.38 -19.24
C LYS A 490 0.04 6.66 -18.28
N LEU A 491 0.14 5.89 -17.19
CA LEU A 491 1.19 6.08 -16.19
C LEU A 491 2.59 5.67 -16.71
N SER A 492 2.67 4.66 -17.56
CA SER A 492 3.94 4.20 -18.16
C SER A 492 4.42 5.08 -19.31
N LYS A 493 3.52 5.52 -20.21
CA LYS A 493 3.88 6.29 -21.41
C LYS A 493 3.79 7.80 -21.20
N LYS A 494 4.68 8.36 -20.37
CA LYS A 494 4.69 9.80 -19.99
C LYS A 494 4.82 10.79 -21.16
N ASN A 495 5.42 10.37 -22.28
CA ASN A 495 5.60 11.20 -23.48
C ASN A 495 4.42 11.06 -24.47
N CYS A 496 3.40 10.28 -24.14
CA CYS A 496 2.25 10.04 -25.00
C CYS A 496 0.96 10.53 -24.34
N GLU A 497 0.02 10.94 -25.18
CA GLU A 497 -1.35 11.19 -24.78
C GLU A 497 -2.15 9.90 -24.90
N VAL A 498 -2.72 9.44 -23.79
CA VAL A 498 -3.57 8.24 -23.74
C VAL A 498 -5.01 8.63 -23.47
N PHE A 499 -5.92 8.30 -24.39
CA PHE A 499 -7.33 8.72 -24.34
C PHE A 499 -8.26 7.74 -25.05
N ARG A 500 -9.56 7.82 -24.76
CA ARG A 500 -10.62 7.12 -25.51
C ARG A 500 -11.09 8.01 -26.65
N LEU A 501 -11.35 7.45 -27.83
CA LEU A 501 -11.73 8.23 -29.02
C LEU A 501 -13.13 7.86 -29.50
N GLN A 502 -14.06 8.80 -29.42
CA GLN A 502 -15.47 8.67 -29.81
C GLN A 502 -15.70 9.17 -31.23
N PHE A 503 -16.43 8.38 -32.02
CA PHE A 503 -16.94 8.75 -33.34
C PHE A 503 -18.46 8.94 -33.28
N ALA A 504 -19.06 9.40 -34.39
CA ALA A 504 -20.51 9.45 -34.50
C ALA A 504 -21.18 8.07 -34.29
N VAL A 505 -20.50 7.00 -34.73
CA VAL A 505 -20.92 5.61 -34.51
C VAL A 505 -19.71 4.74 -34.16
N GLY A 506 -19.62 4.38 -32.89
CA GLY A 506 -18.52 3.56 -32.33
C GLY A 506 -17.41 4.38 -31.71
N GLU A 507 -16.45 3.69 -31.12
CA GLU A 507 -15.32 4.25 -30.39
C GLU A 507 -14.06 3.42 -30.65
N TYR A 508 -12.90 3.99 -30.36
CA TYR A 508 -11.71 3.22 -29.98
C TYR A 508 -11.59 3.26 -28.46
N ASP A 509 -11.43 2.08 -27.87
CA ASP A 509 -11.31 1.91 -26.41
C ASP A 509 -10.04 2.61 -25.88
N MET A 510 -8.97 2.65 -26.67
CA MET A 510 -7.76 3.39 -26.33
C MET A 510 -7.00 3.86 -27.58
N VAL A 511 -6.49 5.09 -27.53
CA VAL A 511 -5.52 5.66 -28.47
C VAL A 511 -4.30 6.10 -27.68
N VAL A 512 -3.12 5.70 -28.14
CA VAL A 512 -1.83 6.18 -27.63
C VAL A 512 -1.21 7.05 -28.71
N PHE A 513 -1.20 8.36 -28.51
CA PHE A 513 -0.69 9.35 -29.45
C PHE A 513 0.65 9.89 -28.96
N ASN A 514 1.68 9.87 -29.80
CA ASN A 514 2.96 10.52 -29.55
C ASN A 514 3.01 11.85 -30.34
N PRO A 515 2.86 13.01 -29.68
CA PRO A 515 2.89 14.31 -30.36
C PRO A 515 4.25 14.63 -30.98
N GLU A 516 5.35 14.14 -30.40
CA GLU A 516 6.71 14.43 -30.88
C GLU A 516 7.02 13.70 -32.18
N GLU A 517 6.63 12.42 -32.27
CA GLU A 517 6.86 11.61 -33.47
C GLU A 517 5.76 11.74 -34.53
N GLY A 518 4.62 12.36 -34.17
CA GLY A 518 3.48 12.51 -35.07
C GLY A 518 2.88 11.17 -35.50
N ASN A 519 2.76 10.24 -34.55
CA ASN A 519 2.20 8.91 -34.78
C ASN A 519 1.28 8.47 -33.64
N CYS A 520 0.42 7.50 -33.93
CA CYS A 520 -0.46 6.92 -32.93
C CYS A 520 -0.62 5.40 -33.08
N GLN A 521 -1.10 4.78 -32.00
CA GLN A 521 -1.50 3.37 -31.94
C GLN A 521 -2.94 3.30 -31.45
N ILE A 522 -3.75 2.44 -32.07
CA ILE A 522 -5.19 2.31 -31.76
C ILE A 522 -5.53 0.91 -31.25
N TYR A 523 -6.42 0.85 -30.27
CA TYR A 523 -6.67 -0.36 -29.49
C TYR A 523 -8.17 -0.60 -29.26
N GLU A 524 -8.54 -1.87 -29.27
CA GLU A 524 -9.80 -2.39 -28.69
C GLU A 524 -9.45 -3.27 -27.48
N ILE A 525 -10.22 -3.19 -26.41
CA ILE A 525 -9.98 -3.94 -25.17
C ILE A 525 -11.18 -4.87 -24.93
N LYS A 526 -10.92 -6.17 -24.79
CA LYS A 526 -11.97 -7.21 -24.73
C LYS A 526 -11.66 -8.23 -23.64
N HIS A 527 -12.53 -8.37 -22.65
CA HIS A 527 -12.40 -9.39 -21.59
C HIS A 527 -12.58 -10.84 -22.07
N SER A 528 -12.82 -11.06 -23.36
CA SER A 528 -12.93 -12.41 -23.92
C SER A 528 -11.57 -13.09 -24.04
N LYS A 529 -11.57 -14.43 -24.04
CA LYS A 529 -10.42 -15.26 -24.44
C LYS A 529 -10.43 -15.61 -25.93
N GLU A 530 -11.56 -15.36 -26.61
CA GLU A 530 -11.76 -15.72 -28.00
C GLU A 530 -11.37 -14.58 -28.94
N MET A 531 -10.72 -14.93 -30.04
CA MET A 531 -10.48 -14.05 -31.18
C MET A 531 -11.68 -14.11 -32.12
N VAL A 532 -12.36 -12.99 -32.30
CA VAL A 532 -13.50 -12.89 -33.21
C VAL A 532 -13.39 -11.61 -34.03
N LEU A 533 -13.51 -11.70 -35.36
CA LEU A 533 -13.41 -10.56 -36.28
C LEU A 533 -14.27 -9.35 -35.89
N GLN A 534 -15.43 -9.61 -35.27
CA GLN A 534 -16.35 -8.57 -34.78
C GLN A 534 -15.71 -7.64 -33.75
N GLN A 535 -14.70 -8.10 -33.00
CA GLN A 535 -13.96 -7.30 -32.01
C GLN A 535 -13.10 -6.23 -32.70
N CYS A 536 -12.66 -6.47 -33.94
CA CYS A 536 -11.81 -5.58 -34.70
C CYS A 536 -12.57 -4.61 -35.62
N ARG A 537 -13.91 -4.66 -35.61
CA ARG A 537 -14.74 -3.97 -36.61
C ARG A 537 -14.47 -2.47 -36.72
N HIS A 538 -14.12 -1.81 -35.62
CA HIS A 538 -13.83 -0.38 -35.60
C HIS A 538 -12.41 -0.11 -36.07
N LEU A 539 -11.43 -0.94 -35.68
CA LEU A 539 -10.05 -0.85 -36.15
C LEU A 539 -9.91 -1.04 -37.67
N LEU A 540 -10.81 -1.84 -38.26
CA LEU A 540 -10.88 -2.09 -39.71
C LEU A 540 -11.71 -1.04 -40.47
N ASP A 541 -12.28 -0.06 -39.78
CA ASP A 541 -13.05 1.01 -40.42
C ASP A 541 -12.09 2.02 -41.08
N GLU A 542 -12.01 1.98 -42.41
CA GLU A 542 -11.12 2.85 -43.19
C GLU A 542 -11.39 4.34 -42.95
N GLN A 543 -12.66 4.72 -42.78
CA GLN A 543 -13.01 6.12 -42.58
C GLN A 543 -12.51 6.60 -41.22
N LYS A 544 -12.78 5.82 -40.16
CA LYS A 544 -12.26 6.13 -38.82
C LYS A 544 -10.74 6.18 -38.79
N SER A 545 -10.07 5.26 -39.50
CA SER A 545 -8.62 5.25 -39.61
C SER A 545 -8.10 6.53 -40.25
N LYS A 546 -8.66 6.94 -41.40
CA LYS A 546 -8.28 8.18 -42.11
C LYS A 546 -8.52 9.44 -41.27
N GLU A 547 -9.67 9.53 -40.59
CA GLU A 547 -9.98 10.65 -39.69
C GLU A 547 -9.02 10.72 -38.50
N THR A 548 -8.63 9.56 -37.96
CA THR A 548 -7.65 9.46 -36.87
C THR A 548 -6.26 9.87 -37.33
N GLU A 549 -5.81 9.36 -38.48
CA GLU A 549 -4.49 9.68 -39.05
C GLU A 549 -4.34 11.16 -39.39
N PHE A 550 -5.39 11.76 -39.93
CA PHE A 550 -5.42 13.19 -40.25
C PHE A 550 -5.12 14.06 -39.02
N ARG A 551 -5.52 13.61 -37.82
CA ARG A 551 -5.46 14.43 -36.61
C ARG A 551 -4.35 14.05 -35.65
N TYR A 552 -4.11 12.75 -35.47
CA TYR A 552 -3.17 12.20 -34.49
C TYR A 552 -1.95 11.56 -35.17
N GLY A 553 -1.76 11.80 -36.46
CA GLY A 553 -0.64 11.29 -37.22
C GLY A 553 -0.76 9.80 -37.55
N THR A 554 0.27 9.28 -38.21
CA THR A 554 0.24 7.94 -38.84
C THR A 554 -0.09 6.85 -37.83
N ILE A 555 -1.04 5.97 -38.17
CA ILE A 555 -1.33 4.79 -37.34
C ILE A 555 -0.21 3.78 -37.54
N THR A 556 0.61 3.58 -36.50
CA THR A 556 1.74 2.64 -36.53
C THR A 556 1.35 1.22 -36.09
N GLY A 557 0.17 1.06 -35.48
CA GLY A 557 -0.32 -0.26 -35.12
C GLY A 557 -1.79 -0.28 -34.68
N LYS A 558 -2.43 -1.42 -34.95
CA LYS A 558 -3.82 -1.73 -34.62
C LYS A 558 -3.86 -3.00 -33.77
N TYR A 559 -4.40 -2.90 -32.57
CA TYR A 559 -4.28 -3.95 -31.56
C TYR A 559 -5.61 -4.30 -30.90
N VAL A 560 -5.78 -5.56 -30.52
CA VAL A 560 -6.84 -5.99 -29.60
C VAL A 560 -6.19 -6.54 -28.34
N ILE A 561 -6.43 -5.90 -27.19
CA ILE A 561 -5.97 -6.39 -25.89
C ILE A 561 -7.05 -7.30 -25.30
N TYR A 562 -6.71 -8.55 -25.00
CA TYR A 562 -7.67 -9.56 -24.58
C TYR A 562 -7.06 -10.64 -23.67
N ARG A 563 -7.85 -11.63 -23.24
CA ARG A 563 -7.40 -12.66 -22.27
C ARG A 563 -6.84 -13.94 -22.90
N GLY A 564 -6.77 -14.04 -24.23
CA GLY A 564 -6.16 -15.17 -24.92
C GLY A 564 -4.66 -14.98 -25.14
N GLU A 565 -4.02 -15.84 -25.93
CA GLU A 565 -2.57 -15.79 -26.22
C GLU A 565 -2.23 -14.72 -27.27
N ASN A 566 -0.99 -14.22 -27.27
CA ASN A 566 -0.55 -13.30 -28.32
C ASN A 566 -0.67 -13.95 -29.71
N ALA A 567 -1.34 -13.29 -30.65
CA ALA A 567 -1.61 -13.85 -31.98
C ALA A 567 -1.83 -12.74 -33.02
N GLU A 568 -1.73 -13.09 -34.29
CA GLU A 568 -2.16 -12.23 -35.40
C GLU A 568 -3.45 -12.76 -36.02
N LEU A 569 -4.41 -11.87 -36.26
CA LEU A 569 -5.67 -12.25 -36.91
C LEU A 569 -5.46 -12.37 -38.42
N LYS A 570 -5.29 -13.60 -38.90
CA LYS A 570 -5.03 -13.91 -40.31
C LYS A 570 -6.20 -13.65 -41.27
N GLU A 571 -7.42 -13.56 -40.73
CA GLU A 571 -8.66 -13.41 -41.52
C GLU A 571 -9.04 -11.94 -41.79
N ALA A 572 -8.31 -10.98 -41.21
CA ALA A 572 -8.57 -9.56 -41.41
C ALA A 572 -7.97 -9.04 -42.73
N SER A 573 -8.59 -8.01 -43.30
CA SER A 573 -8.09 -7.33 -44.51
C SER A 573 -6.78 -6.57 -44.27
N GLU A 574 -6.45 -6.29 -43.01
CA GLU A 574 -5.24 -5.61 -42.55
C GLU A 574 -4.68 -6.37 -41.33
N PRO A 575 -3.36 -6.35 -41.08
CA PRO A 575 -2.76 -7.03 -39.95
C PRO A 575 -3.23 -6.42 -38.62
N ILE A 576 -3.93 -7.22 -37.82
CA ILE A 576 -4.33 -6.86 -36.45
C ILE A 576 -3.69 -7.83 -35.47
N SER A 577 -2.96 -7.26 -34.51
CA SER A 577 -2.30 -8.02 -33.46
C SER A 577 -3.19 -8.13 -32.23
N TYR A 578 -3.44 -9.35 -31.79
CA TYR A 578 -4.08 -9.67 -30.53
C TYR A 578 -3.00 -9.81 -29.46
N LEU A 579 -3.12 -9.01 -28.39
CA LEU A 579 -2.18 -8.96 -27.28
C LEU A 579 -2.84 -9.51 -26.03
N ASN A 580 -2.22 -10.51 -25.40
CA ASN A 580 -2.61 -10.95 -24.08
C ASN A 580 -2.50 -9.77 -23.09
N VAL A 581 -3.56 -9.52 -22.34
CA VAL A 581 -3.66 -8.38 -21.41
C VAL A 581 -2.63 -8.46 -20.29
N GLU A 582 -2.33 -9.65 -19.79
CA GLU A 582 -1.37 -9.85 -18.71
C GLU A 582 0.06 -9.61 -19.23
N ASP A 583 0.39 -10.10 -20.42
CA ASP A 583 1.67 -9.82 -21.07
C ASP A 583 1.82 -8.34 -21.42
N TYR A 584 0.75 -7.71 -21.93
CA TYR A 584 0.76 -6.27 -22.23
C TYR A 584 1.07 -5.46 -20.96
N LEU A 585 0.33 -5.69 -19.88
CA LEU A 585 0.51 -4.99 -18.60
C LEU A 585 1.88 -5.25 -17.96
N LYS A 586 2.44 -6.46 -18.11
CA LYS A 586 3.80 -6.77 -17.64
C LYS A 586 4.91 -6.02 -18.39
N ASN A 587 4.64 -5.60 -19.61
CA ASN A 587 5.63 -4.94 -20.47
C ASN A 587 5.56 -3.41 -20.48
N LEU A 588 4.57 -2.83 -19.78
CA LEU A 588 4.50 -1.39 -19.48
C LEU A 588 5.54 -0.99 -18.44
#